data_AF-A0A968X2V3-F1
#
_entry.id   AF-A0A968X2V3-F1
#
_cell.length_a   1.000
_cell.length_b   1.000
_cell.length_c   1.000
_cell.angle_alpha   90.00
_cell.angle_beta   90.00
_cell.angle_gamma   90.00
#
_symmetry.space_group_name_H-M   'P 1'
#
loop_
_entity.id
_entity.type
_entity.pdbx_description
1 polymer ?
#
loop_
_entity_poly.entity_id
_entity_poly.type
_entity_poly.pdbx_seq_one_letter_code
_entity_poly.pdbx_strand_id
1 'polypeptide(L)'
;MLTELRVRDFAIIDALDVEFTNGLNVLTGETGAGKSIIVDSISLLLGDKAEANMVRAGCDRASIEGAFSFDRKKYVELNALLKAHELDDEVPTPEITLSREVRNNGRTVCRVNGRSVSQHVLREVGELLMDVHGQSEHLSLLRVREHINLLDRFAGLWELRSKVGAKVHELRAIRKQIEDIQKNARERERRVDMLKFQLEEIRNARLKPNEEQALSEEHTRLANAEELATYADEAHGALYESKRDAPAALDQIAAALRALGQLAKFDKQFEEYHKSLTEANAVVEEVARTLRDYREAIEFNPRRLQQVEDRLELLKKMKRKYGETVEAVIAFGEAAEQELNQIEHGSELVADLQKQEAGLLKEINKVASDLSKKRKAAADVLAKGVEQELQDLRMSGAKFTVDFQPQEPDATGTDKIEFLIAPNLGEGLKPLVKVASGGETARLMLALKAVLSREGTHARPH
;
A
#
# COMPACT_ATOMS: atom_id res chain seq x y z
N MET A 1 -0.56 -46.55 -2.52
CA MET A 1 -1.20 -47.67 -1.81
C MET A 1 -0.19 -48.21 -0.82
N LEU A 2 -0.56 -48.43 0.45
CA LEU A 2 0.26 -49.15 1.41
C LEU A 2 0.33 -50.62 0.98
N THR A 3 1.53 -51.13 0.69
CA THR A 3 1.76 -52.51 0.24
C THR A 3 2.15 -53.42 1.40
N GLU A 4 2.89 -52.89 2.38
CA GLU A 4 3.37 -53.65 3.52
C GLU A 4 3.31 -52.80 4.79
N LEU A 5 2.95 -53.42 5.93
CA LEU A 5 3.00 -52.84 7.26
C LEU A 5 3.70 -53.82 8.21
N ARG A 6 4.76 -53.35 8.87
CA ARG A 6 5.47 -54.06 9.92
C ARG A 6 5.34 -53.32 11.23
N VAL A 7 4.92 -54.03 12.28
CA VAL A 7 4.75 -53.48 13.62
C VAL A 7 5.46 -54.37 14.62
N ARG A 8 6.27 -53.78 15.49
CA ARG A 8 6.97 -54.47 16.59
C ARG A 8 6.71 -53.75 17.91
N ASP A 9 6.46 -54.52 18.96
CA ASP A 9 6.36 -54.06 20.35
C ASP A 9 5.39 -52.88 20.58
N PHE A 10 4.27 -52.84 19.84
CA PHE A 10 3.28 -51.77 19.88
C PHE A 10 1.98 -52.23 20.55
N ALA A 11 1.61 -51.59 21.67
CA ALA A 11 0.47 -51.97 22.50
C ALA A 11 0.46 -53.48 22.84
N ILE A 12 -0.50 -54.25 22.31
CA ILE A 12 -0.58 -55.71 22.50
C ILE A 12 0.11 -56.53 21.39
N ILE A 13 0.67 -55.86 20.38
CA ILE A 13 1.40 -56.50 19.27
C ILE A 13 2.86 -56.71 19.70
N ASP A 14 3.32 -57.95 19.66
CA ASP A 14 4.73 -58.31 19.75
C ASP A 14 5.38 -58.16 18.35
N ALA A 15 4.82 -58.87 17.38
CA ALA A 15 5.23 -58.85 15.98
C ALA A 15 4.02 -58.95 15.05
N LEU A 16 3.97 -58.09 14.04
CA LEU A 16 2.98 -58.13 12.98
C LEU A 16 3.64 -57.74 11.66
N ASP A 17 3.48 -58.58 10.64
CA ASP A 17 3.86 -58.28 9.26
C ASP A 17 2.63 -58.54 8.38
N VAL A 18 2.15 -57.51 7.68
CA VAL A 18 0.94 -57.56 6.84
C VAL A 18 1.25 -57.06 5.45
N GLU A 19 0.92 -57.86 4.45
CA GLU A 19 0.91 -57.47 3.05
C GLU A 19 -0.51 -57.12 2.61
N PHE A 20 -0.68 -55.96 1.96
CA PHE A 20 -1.96 -55.48 1.46
C PHE A 20 -2.03 -55.63 -0.06
N THR A 21 -3.24 -55.89 -0.56
CA THR A 21 -3.50 -56.04 -2.00
C THR A 21 -4.37 -54.91 -2.53
N ASN A 22 -4.26 -54.62 -3.83
CA ASN A 22 -5.04 -53.55 -4.45
C ASN A 22 -6.55 -53.81 -4.28
N GLY A 23 -7.31 -52.77 -3.90
CA GLY A 23 -8.76 -52.85 -3.73
C GLY A 23 -9.19 -52.93 -2.27
N LEU A 24 -10.22 -53.74 -1.99
CA LEU A 24 -10.84 -53.85 -0.67
C LEU A 24 -10.12 -54.89 0.19
N ASN A 25 -9.46 -54.44 1.25
CA ASN A 25 -8.89 -55.31 2.28
C ASN A 25 -9.81 -55.31 3.50
N VAL A 26 -10.26 -56.49 3.93
CA VAL A 26 -11.17 -56.65 5.07
C VAL A 26 -10.45 -57.32 6.24
N LEU A 27 -10.30 -56.59 7.35
CA LEU A 27 -9.72 -57.10 8.59
C LEU A 27 -10.85 -57.59 9.52
N THR A 28 -10.83 -58.88 9.89
CA THR A 28 -11.79 -59.52 10.80
C THR A 28 -11.09 -60.10 12.03
N GLY A 29 -11.83 -60.38 13.11
CA GLY A 29 -11.29 -60.95 14.36
C GLY A 29 -12.34 -61.06 15.47
N GLU A 30 -11.97 -61.65 16.61
CA GLU A 30 -12.89 -61.90 17.75
C GLU A 30 -13.22 -60.65 18.58
N THR A 31 -12.30 -59.69 18.69
CA THR A 31 -12.50 -58.43 19.44
C THR A 31 -12.12 -57.21 18.60
N GLY A 32 -12.80 -56.08 18.85
CA GLY A 32 -12.52 -54.82 18.14
C GLY A 32 -11.14 -54.22 18.41
N ALA A 33 -10.47 -54.65 19.49
CA ALA A 33 -9.18 -54.12 19.92
C ALA A 33 -8.06 -54.35 18.90
N GLY A 34 -7.98 -55.54 18.28
CA GLY A 34 -6.92 -55.84 17.30
C GLY A 34 -6.99 -54.97 16.04
N LYS A 35 -8.20 -54.72 15.54
CA LYS A 35 -8.42 -53.82 14.40
C LYS A 35 -8.05 -52.38 14.74
N SER A 36 -8.47 -51.88 15.91
CA SER A 36 -8.14 -50.52 16.33
C SER A 36 -6.64 -50.33 16.46
N ILE A 37 -5.90 -51.29 17.03
CA ILE A 37 -4.46 -51.19 17.19
C ILE A 37 -3.71 -51.15 15.85
N ILE A 38 -4.19 -51.89 14.84
CA ILE A 38 -3.64 -51.79 13.47
C ILE A 38 -3.89 -50.38 12.92
N VAL A 39 -5.11 -49.83 13.08
CA VAL A 39 -5.42 -48.46 12.63
C VAL A 39 -4.57 -47.43 13.35
N ASP A 40 -4.40 -47.55 14.67
CA ASP A 40 -3.58 -46.65 15.48
C ASP A 40 -2.11 -46.70 15.05
N SER A 41 -1.60 -47.89 14.69
CA SER A 41 -0.24 -48.02 14.17
C SER A 41 -0.05 -47.30 12.83
N ILE A 42 -1.03 -47.37 11.94
CA ILE A 42 -1.02 -46.64 10.65
C ILE A 42 -1.13 -45.14 10.90
N SER A 43 -2.01 -44.68 11.77
CA SER A 43 -2.12 -43.26 12.14
C SER A 43 -0.80 -42.71 12.67
N LEU A 44 -0.14 -43.48 13.55
CA LEU A 44 1.15 -43.12 14.11
C LEU A 44 2.26 -43.09 13.03
N LEU A 45 2.22 -44.00 12.06
CA LEU A 45 3.12 -44.01 10.90
C LEU A 45 2.94 -42.76 10.02
N LEU A 46 1.72 -42.24 9.91
CA LEU A 46 1.37 -41.06 9.11
C LEU A 46 1.61 -39.72 9.82
N GLY A 47 2.16 -39.73 11.04
CA GLY A 47 2.60 -38.51 11.73
C GLY A 47 1.79 -38.10 12.96
N ASP A 48 0.83 -38.92 13.43
CA ASP A 48 0.07 -38.63 14.65
C ASP A 48 0.95 -38.55 15.90
N LYS A 49 0.39 -38.01 16.99
CA LYS A 49 1.10 -37.91 18.27
C LYS A 49 1.40 -39.31 18.82
N ALA A 50 2.64 -39.51 19.24
CA ALA A 50 3.04 -40.71 19.94
C ALA A 50 2.93 -40.51 21.45
N GLU A 51 2.52 -41.54 22.16
CA GLU A 51 2.53 -41.58 23.62
C GLU A 51 3.38 -42.77 24.10
N ALA A 52 4.05 -42.62 25.24
CA ALA A 52 4.94 -43.67 25.77
C ALA A 52 4.18 -44.96 26.16
N ASN A 53 2.90 -44.84 26.52
CA ASN A 53 2.00 -45.95 26.82
C ASN A 53 1.68 -46.85 25.60
N MET A 54 2.03 -46.40 24.39
CA MET A 54 1.89 -47.18 23.17
C MET A 54 2.99 -48.24 23.01
N VAL A 55 4.08 -48.13 23.78
CA VAL A 55 5.12 -49.17 23.83
C VAL A 55 4.61 -50.35 24.64
N ARG A 56 4.74 -51.56 24.09
CA ARG A 56 4.35 -52.81 24.76
C ARG A 56 5.01 -52.91 26.14
N ALA A 57 4.23 -53.32 27.14
CA ALA A 57 4.73 -53.47 28.50
C ALA A 57 5.95 -54.41 28.55
N GLY A 58 7.02 -53.96 29.20
CA GLY A 58 8.29 -54.70 29.29
C GLY A 58 9.26 -54.48 28.12
N CYS A 59 8.91 -53.65 27.13
CA CYS A 59 9.76 -53.32 25.99
C CYS A 59 10.34 -51.90 26.08
N ASP A 60 11.52 -51.68 25.50
CA ASP A 60 12.19 -50.38 25.51
C ASP A 60 11.71 -49.44 24.38
N ARG A 61 11.22 -50.01 23.28
CA ARG A 61 10.77 -49.28 22.09
C ARG A 61 9.70 -50.05 21.33
N ALA A 62 8.87 -49.31 20.61
CA ALA A 62 7.97 -49.79 19.55
C ALA A 62 8.46 -49.28 18.19
N SER A 63 8.34 -50.08 17.14
CA SER A 63 8.68 -49.66 15.78
C SER A 63 7.58 -50.02 14.79
N ILE A 64 7.22 -49.06 13.95
CA ILE A 64 6.24 -49.21 12.89
C ILE A 64 6.91 -48.80 11.57
N GLU A 65 6.79 -49.63 10.56
CA GLU A 65 7.31 -49.39 9.22
C GLU A 65 6.24 -49.72 8.19
N GLY A 66 6.12 -48.90 7.15
CA GLY A 66 5.20 -49.18 6.06
C GLY A 66 5.73 -48.73 4.72
N ALA A 67 5.55 -49.59 3.73
CA ALA A 67 5.94 -49.36 2.35
C ALA A 67 4.71 -48.95 1.53
N PHE A 68 4.85 -47.92 0.69
CA PHE A 68 3.79 -47.47 -0.20
C PHE A 68 4.25 -47.41 -1.64
N SER A 69 3.39 -47.84 -2.56
CA SER A 69 3.59 -47.78 -4.01
C SER A 69 2.61 -46.80 -4.68
N PHE A 70 3.03 -46.08 -5.71
CA PHE A 70 2.24 -45.02 -6.37
C PHE A 70 2.13 -45.20 -7.88
N ASP A 71 0.99 -44.77 -8.42
CA ASP A 71 0.89 -44.49 -9.85
C ASP A 71 1.75 -43.27 -10.21
N ARG A 72 2.36 -43.31 -11.40
CA ARG A 72 3.28 -42.25 -11.89
C ARG A 72 2.75 -40.82 -11.75
N LYS A 73 1.44 -40.60 -11.87
CA LYS A 73 0.82 -39.27 -11.77
C LYS A 73 0.82 -38.73 -10.33
N LYS A 74 0.42 -39.54 -9.36
CA LYS A 74 0.39 -39.14 -7.93
C LYS A 74 1.80 -38.97 -7.37
N TYR A 75 2.75 -39.73 -7.91
CA TYR A 75 4.15 -39.61 -7.53
C TYR A 75 4.76 -38.25 -7.88
N VAL A 76 4.29 -37.54 -8.91
CA VAL A 76 4.84 -36.21 -9.27
C VAL A 76 4.61 -35.18 -8.16
N GLU A 77 3.41 -35.14 -7.58
CA GLU A 77 3.07 -34.23 -6.49
C GLU A 77 3.86 -34.57 -5.21
N LEU A 78 3.95 -35.87 -4.89
CA LEU A 78 4.76 -36.35 -3.77
C LEU A 78 6.25 -36.03 -3.94
N ASN A 79 6.80 -36.23 -5.15
CA ASN A 79 8.21 -35.98 -5.44
C ASN A 79 8.58 -34.50 -5.33
N ALA A 80 7.67 -33.58 -5.68
CA ALA A 80 7.88 -32.16 -5.46
C ALA A 80 8.04 -31.83 -3.96
N LEU A 81 7.22 -32.46 -3.11
CA LEU A 81 7.32 -32.31 -1.66
C LEU A 81 8.61 -32.94 -1.11
N LEU A 82 8.98 -34.14 -1.58
CA LEU A 82 10.23 -34.80 -1.17
C LEU A 82 11.45 -33.95 -1.52
N LYS A 83 11.50 -33.38 -2.73
CA LYS A 83 12.57 -32.46 -3.15
C LYS A 83 12.66 -31.21 -2.28
N ALA A 84 11.53 -30.63 -1.91
CA ALA A 84 11.50 -29.44 -1.06
C ALA A 84 12.13 -29.68 0.33
N HIS A 85 12.11 -30.94 0.80
CA HIS A 85 12.72 -31.36 2.07
C HIS A 85 14.02 -32.14 1.90
N GLU A 86 14.60 -32.19 0.70
CA GLU A 86 15.84 -32.92 0.37
C GLU A 86 15.76 -34.43 0.70
N LEU A 87 14.58 -35.02 0.50
CA LEU A 87 14.26 -36.43 0.74
C LEU A 87 14.11 -37.25 -0.55
N ASP A 88 14.42 -36.66 -1.71
CA ASP A 88 14.40 -37.37 -2.97
C ASP A 88 15.60 -38.30 -3.14
N ASP A 89 15.38 -39.35 -3.91
CA ASP A 89 16.41 -40.33 -4.29
C ASP A 89 16.98 -39.97 -5.66
N GLU A 90 18.27 -40.28 -5.88
CA GLU A 90 18.98 -40.00 -7.14
C GLU A 90 18.26 -40.61 -8.36
N VAL A 91 17.59 -41.74 -8.16
CA VAL A 91 16.69 -42.38 -9.11
C VAL A 91 15.28 -42.41 -8.51
N PRO A 92 14.33 -41.64 -9.05
CA PRO A 92 12.97 -41.61 -8.52
C PRO A 92 12.26 -42.96 -8.70
N THR A 93 12.03 -43.67 -7.61
CA THR A 93 11.20 -44.88 -7.58
C THR A 93 9.79 -44.53 -7.15
N PRO A 94 8.73 -45.12 -7.75
CA PRO A 94 7.34 -44.88 -7.35
C PRO A 94 6.99 -45.59 -6.02
N GLU A 95 7.94 -45.66 -5.09
CA GLU A 95 7.86 -46.33 -3.81
C GLU A 95 8.43 -45.41 -2.73
N ILE A 96 7.81 -45.43 -1.54
CA ILE A 96 8.29 -44.71 -0.36
C ILE A 96 8.15 -45.60 0.86
N THR A 97 9.11 -45.53 1.77
CA THR A 97 9.04 -46.22 3.06
C THR A 97 8.98 -45.20 4.17
N LEU A 98 7.96 -45.29 5.01
CA LEU A 98 7.85 -44.53 6.25
C LEU A 98 8.24 -45.43 7.42
N SER A 99 8.91 -44.87 8.43
CA SER A 99 9.05 -45.56 9.72
C SER A 99 8.98 -44.61 10.91
N ARG A 100 8.45 -45.14 12.01
CA ARG A 100 8.27 -44.45 13.29
C ARG A 100 8.78 -45.34 14.42
N GLU A 101 9.72 -44.86 15.20
CA GLU A 101 10.15 -45.49 16.47
C GLU A 101 9.66 -44.64 17.64
N VAL A 102 9.07 -45.27 18.65
CA VAL A 102 8.66 -44.64 19.92
C VAL A 102 9.35 -45.37 21.06
N ARG A 103 10.03 -44.64 21.94
CA ARG A 103 10.68 -45.21 23.13
C ARG A 103 9.81 -45.07 24.36
N ASN A 104 10.01 -45.94 25.34
CA ASN A 104 9.29 -45.92 26.61
C ASN A 104 9.49 -44.62 27.41
N ASN A 105 10.52 -43.83 27.11
CA ASN A 105 10.77 -42.51 27.67
C ASN A 105 10.09 -41.37 26.89
N GLY A 106 9.24 -41.68 25.90
CA GLY A 106 8.52 -40.73 25.07
C GLY A 106 9.30 -40.13 23.90
N ARG A 107 10.60 -40.44 23.76
CA ARG A 107 11.37 -39.99 22.59
C ARG A 107 10.90 -40.71 21.33
N THR A 108 10.71 -39.96 20.25
CA THR A 108 10.31 -40.51 18.96
C THR A 108 11.35 -40.24 17.88
N VAL A 109 11.40 -41.11 16.88
CA VAL A 109 12.21 -40.94 15.67
C VAL A 109 11.32 -41.21 14.46
N CYS A 110 11.28 -40.26 13.54
CA CYS A 110 10.53 -40.37 12.28
C CYS A 110 11.54 -40.54 11.14
N ARG A 111 11.24 -41.41 10.16
CA ARG A 111 12.05 -41.53 8.95
C ARG A 111 11.19 -41.65 7.69
N VAL A 112 11.72 -41.11 6.60
CA VAL A 112 11.22 -41.23 5.23
C VAL A 112 12.38 -41.77 4.39
N ASN A 113 12.18 -42.89 3.69
CA ASN A 113 13.23 -43.61 2.94
C ASN A 113 14.53 -43.80 3.75
N GLY A 114 14.38 -44.12 5.04
CA GLY A 114 15.49 -44.32 5.97
C GLY A 114 16.17 -43.04 6.50
N ARG A 115 15.87 -41.86 5.95
CA ARG A 115 16.41 -40.57 6.42
C ARG A 115 15.58 -40.01 7.57
N SER A 116 16.24 -39.53 8.63
CA SER A 116 15.54 -38.96 9.79
C SER A 116 14.93 -37.59 9.49
N VAL A 117 13.66 -37.42 9.86
CA VAL A 117 12.88 -36.20 9.62
C VAL A 117 12.18 -35.72 10.89
N SER A 118 11.70 -34.48 10.87
CA SER A 118 10.80 -33.99 11.91
C SER A 118 9.42 -34.65 11.81
N GLN A 119 8.66 -34.67 12.90
CA GLN A 119 7.27 -35.15 12.88
C GLN A 119 6.39 -34.33 11.92
N HIS A 120 6.67 -33.04 11.78
CA HIS A 120 5.92 -32.16 10.89
C HIS A 120 6.06 -32.60 9.42
N VAL A 121 7.29 -32.88 8.98
CA VAL A 121 7.57 -33.36 7.63
C VAL A 121 6.95 -34.74 7.40
N LEU A 122 7.06 -35.65 8.37
CA LEU A 122 6.40 -36.96 8.29
C LEU A 122 4.89 -36.82 8.10
N ARG A 123 4.27 -35.87 8.80
CA ARG A 123 2.82 -35.59 8.72
C ARG A 123 2.43 -35.00 7.38
N GLU A 124 3.21 -34.06 6.85
CA GLU A 124 2.98 -33.45 5.54
C GLU A 124 3.05 -34.49 4.42
N VAL A 125 4.01 -35.41 4.50
CA VAL A 125 4.11 -36.56 3.58
C VAL A 125 2.92 -37.51 3.79
N GLY A 126 2.62 -37.87 5.04
CA GLY A 126 1.54 -38.80 5.41
C GLY A 126 0.16 -38.37 4.90
N GLU A 127 -0.16 -37.08 4.96
CA GLU A 127 -1.42 -36.49 4.44
C GLU A 127 -1.62 -36.73 2.93
N LEU A 128 -0.54 -36.92 2.16
CA LEU A 128 -0.62 -37.25 0.73
C LEU A 128 -0.71 -38.76 0.47
N LEU A 129 -0.27 -39.62 1.41
CA LEU A 129 -0.16 -41.06 1.18
C LEU A 129 -1.45 -41.81 1.46
N MET A 130 -2.12 -41.50 2.57
CA MET A 130 -3.28 -42.27 3.05
C MET A 130 -4.22 -41.43 3.91
N ASP A 131 -5.53 -41.56 3.67
CA ASP A 131 -6.58 -41.06 4.56
C ASP A 131 -7.02 -42.16 5.54
N VAL A 132 -6.79 -41.98 6.84
CA VAL A 132 -7.29 -42.89 7.87
C VAL A 132 -8.62 -42.38 8.43
N HIS A 133 -9.63 -43.24 8.47
CA HIS A 133 -10.97 -42.90 8.95
C HIS A 133 -11.23 -43.64 10.28
N GLY A 134 -11.10 -42.92 11.40
CA GLY A 134 -11.18 -43.45 12.76
C GLY A 134 -11.41 -42.35 13.81
N GLN A 135 -10.96 -42.55 15.05
CA GLN A 135 -11.13 -41.56 16.14
C GLN A 135 -10.20 -40.33 16.00
N SER A 136 -9.15 -40.35 15.16
CA SER A 136 -8.26 -39.20 14.94
C SER A 136 -8.63 -38.37 13.70
N GLU A 137 -8.68 -37.04 13.87
CA GLU A 137 -9.28 -36.03 12.98
C GLU A 137 -8.33 -35.56 11.85
N HIS A 138 -7.95 -36.46 10.94
CA HIS A 138 -7.07 -36.15 9.80
C HIS A 138 -7.81 -36.06 8.46
N LEU A 139 -8.95 -35.38 8.43
CA LEU A 139 -9.80 -35.38 7.22
C LEU A 139 -9.76 -34.02 6.52
N SER A 140 -9.21 -33.97 5.30
CA SER A 140 -9.32 -32.81 4.40
C SER A 140 -10.79 -32.38 4.22
N LEU A 141 -11.71 -33.35 4.21
CA LEU A 141 -13.17 -33.12 4.18
C LEU A 141 -13.71 -32.36 5.41
N LEU A 142 -13.03 -32.38 6.55
CA LEU A 142 -13.38 -31.58 7.74
C LEU A 142 -12.77 -30.16 7.70
N ARG A 143 -11.84 -29.89 6.79
CA ARG A 143 -11.26 -28.55 6.61
C ARG A 143 -12.21 -27.70 5.77
N VAL A 144 -12.93 -26.76 6.41
CA VAL A 144 -13.88 -25.85 5.72
C VAL A 144 -13.25 -25.12 4.53
N ARG A 145 -11.96 -24.77 4.62
CA ARG A 145 -11.21 -24.13 3.51
C ARG A 145 -11.14 -24.99 2.24
N GLU A 146 -11.25 -26.31 2.36
CA GLU A 146 -11.21 -27.23 1.23
C GLU A 146 -12.58 -27.49 0.61
N HIS A 147 -13.69 -27.15 1.29
CA HIS A 147 -15.05 -27.40 0.80
C HIS A 147 -15.32 -26.76 -0.57
N ILE A 148 -14.80 -25.55 -0.77
CA ILE A 148 -14.87 -24.85 -2.06
C ILE A 148 -14.09 -25.58 -3.16
N ASN A 149 -12.91 -26.13 -2.85
CA ASN A 149 -12.09 -26.89 -3.79
C ASN A 149 -12.78 -28.21 -4.18
N LEU A 150 -13.42 -28.87 -3.21
CA LEU A 150 -14.16 -30.11 -3.43
C LEU A 150 -15.37 -29.89 -4.34
N LEU A 151 -16.16 -28.84 -4.07
CA LEU A 151 -17.31 -28.50 -4.90
C LEU A 151 -16.90 -28.07 -6.32
N ASP A 152 -15.87 -27.22 -6.44
CA ASP A 152 -15.37 -26.78 -7.75
C ASP A 152 -14.81 -27.96 -8.57
N ARG A 153 -14.14 -28.91 -7.91
CA ARG A 153 -13.63 -30.12 -8.55
C ARG A 153 -14.77 -31.03 -9.01
N PHE A 154 -15.77 -31.23 -8.16
CA PHE A 154 -16.97 -32.01 -8.49
C PHE A 154 -17.70 -31.41 -9.71
N ALA A 155 -17.82 -30.10 -9.75
CA ALA A 155 -18.55 -29.37 -10.79
C ALA A 155 -17.70 -29.01 -12.03
N GLY A 156 -16.40 -29.33 -12.05
CA GLY A 156 -15.48 -28.97 -13.14
C GLY A 156 -15.28 -27.46 -13.33
N LEU A 157 -15.31 -26.67 -12.27
CA LEU A 157 -15.35 -25.18 -12.33
C LEU A 157 -13.99 -24.49 -12.28
N TRP A 158 -12.88 -25.25 -12.34
CA TRP A 158 -11.52 -24.71 -12.23
C TRP A 158 -11.19 -23.64 -13.28
N GLU A 159 -11.63 -23.80 -14.52
CA GLU A 159 -11.39 -22.81 -15.57
C GLU A 159 -12.09 -21.48 -15.25
N LEU A 160 -13.35 -21.54 -14.83
CA LEU A 160 -14.14 -20.35 -14.49
C LEU A 160 -13.60 -19.67 -13.23
N ARG A 161 -13.20 -20.44 -12.22
CA ARG A 161 -12.49 -19.94 -11.04
C ARG A 161 -11.18 -19.27 -11.39
N SER A 162 -10.39 -19.85 -12.29
CA SER A 162 -9.13 -19.26 -12.75
C SER A 162 -9.34 -17.91 -13.45
N LYS A 163 -10.43 -17.75 -14.21
CA LYS A 163 -10.81 -16.47 -14.83
C LYS A 163 -11.13 -15.40 -13.79
N VAL A 164 -11.83 -15.76 -12.71
CA VAL A 164 -12.06 -14.84 -11.58
C VAL A 164 -10.74 -14.48 -10.90
N GLY A 165 -9.90 -15.48 -10.63
CA GLY A 165 -8.60 -15.29 -9.99
C GLY A 165 -7.68 -14.33 -10.75
N ALA A 166 -7.60 -14.45 -12.08
CA ALA A 166 -6.83 -13.54 -12.92
C ALA A 166 -7.31 -12.08 -12.78
N LYS A 167 -8.62 -11.84 -12.85
CA LYS A 167 -9.19 -10.49 -12.70
C LYS A 167 -9.00 -9.92 -11.29
N VAL A 168 -9.12 -10.75 -10.25
CA VAL A 168 -8.86 -10.31 -8.87
C VAL A 168 -7.38 -9.97 -8.67
N HIS A 169 -6.46 -10.67 -9.34
CA HIS A 169 -5.04 -10.32 -9.33
C HIS A 169 -4.79 -8.95 -9.98
N GLU A 170 -5.39 -8.69 -11.15
CA GLU A 170 -5.35 -7.38 -11.80
C GLU A 170 -5.92 -6.26 -10.89
N LEU A 171 -7.06 -6.51 -10.23
CA LEU A 171 -7.66 -5.59 -9.26
C LEU A 171 -6.70 -5.26 -8.11
N ARG A 172 -6.04 -6.27 -7.55
CA ARG A 172 -5.06 -6.08 -6.47
C ARG A 172 -3.85 -5.25 -6.93
N ALA A 173 -3.40 -5.44 -8.17
CA ALA A 173 -2.31 -4.65 -8.74
C ALA A 173 -2.71 -3.16 -8.88
N ILE A 174 -3.90 -2.88 -9.40
CA ILE A 174 -4.42 -1.51 -9.53
C ILE A 174 -4.57 -0.86 -8.15
N ARG A 175 -5.17 -1.56 -7.18
CA ARG A 175 -5.31 -1.04 -5.80
C ARG A 175 -3.97 -0.72 -5.16
N LYS A 176 -2.96 -1.57 -5.36
CA LYS A 176 -1.62 -1.32 -4.87
C LYS A 176 -1.00 -0.07 -5.52
N GLN A 177 -1.15 0.11 -6.83
CA GLN A 177 -0.69 1.32 -7.51
C GLN A 177 -1.38 2.59 -6.97
N ILE A 178 -2.70 2.53 -6.75
CA ILE A 178 -3.45 3.63 -6.15
C ILE A 178 -2.92 3.93 -4.74
N GLU A 179 -2.73 2.91 -3.90
CA GLU A 179 -2.21 3.06 -2.54
C GLU A 179 -0.80 3.65 -2.52
N ASP A 180 0.10 3.13 -3.35
CA ASP A 180 1.48 3.60 -3.48
C ASP A 180 1.52 5.07 -3.91
N ILE A 181 0.66 5.47 -4.86
CA ILE A 181 0.54 6.88 -5.23
C ILE A 181 -0.06 7.65 -4.05
N GLN A 182 -1.14 7.19 -3.41
CA GLN A 182 -1.90 7.92 -2.38
C GLN A 182 -1.22 8.03 -1.02
N LYS A 183 -0.16 7.28 -0.74
CA LYS A 183 0.48 7.16 0.58
C LYS A 183 0.83 8.52 1.24
N ASN A 184 1.03 9.58 0.44
CA ASN A 184 1.24 10.95 0.90
C ASN A 184 0.24 11.96 0.29
N ALA A 185 -1.04 11.60 0.14
CA ALA A 185 -2.06 12.47 -0.48
C ALA A 185 -2.26 13.80 0.26
N ARG A 186 -2.38 13.78 1.59
CA ARG A 186 -2.56 15.01 2.40
C ARG A 186 -1.35 15.95 2.34
N GLU A 187 -0.14 15.41 2.29
CA GLU A 187 1.07 16.23 2.14
C GLU A 187 1.18 16.81 0.74
N ARG A 188 0.82 16.05 -0.30
CA ARG A 188 0.77 16.54 -1.68
C ARG A 188 -0.29 17.62 -1.89
N GLU A 189 -1.48 17.48 -1.33
CA GLU A 189 -2.52 18.51 -1.42
C GLU A 189 -2.05 19.84 -0.81
N ARG A 190 -1.47 19.79 0.40
CA ARG A 190 -0.84 20.97 1.02
C ARG A 190 0.31 21.54 0.18
N ARG A 191 1.11 20.68 -0.45
CA ARG A 191 2.20 21.08 -1.33
C ARG A 191 1.68 21.79 -2.58
N VAL A 192 0.62 21.27 -3.20
CA VAL A 192 -0.06 21.87 -4.36
C VAL A 192 -0.57 23.26 -4.03
N ASP A 193 -1.31 23.41 -2.92
CA ASP A 193 -1.85 24.71 -2.49
C ASP A 193 -0.73 25.74 -2.26
N MET A 194 0.35 25.32 -1.60
CA MET A 194 1.51 26.17 -1.36
C MET A 194 2.20 26.57 -2.67
N LEU A 195 2.46 25.62 -3.58
CA LEU A 195 3.10 25.89 -4.87
C LEU A 195 2.24 26.84 -5.72
N LYS A 196 0.91 26.64 -5.76
CA LYS A 196 -0.03 27.53 -6.47
C LYS A 196 0.03 28.95 -5.93
N PHE A 197 0.00 29.12 -4.61
CA PHE A 197 0.11 30.44 -3.98
C PHE A 197 1.45 31.14 -4.30
N GLN A 198 2.56 30.40 -4.22
CA GLN A 198 3.89 30.94 -4.52
C GLN A 198 4.03 31.35 -6.00
N LEU A 199 3.54 30.50 -6.92
CA LEU A 199 3.52 30.80 -8.35
C LEU A 199 2.66 32.01 -8.68
N GLU A 200 1.48 32.13 -8.06
CA GLU A 200 0.60 33.28 -8.26
C GLU A 200 1.25 34.58 -7.78
N GLU A 201 1.91 34.56 -6.61
CA GLU A 201 2.63 35.73 -6.09
C GLU A 201 3.79 36.15 -7.03
N ILE A 202 4.59 35.20 -7.52
CA ILE A 202 5.72 35.48 -8.43
C ILE A 202 5.22 35.96 -9.81
N ARG A 203 4.18 35.32 -10.37
CA ARG A 203 3.60 35.72 -11.66
C ARG A 203 2.98 37.11 -11.60
N ASN A 204 2.31 37.45 -10.50
CA ASN A 204 1.74 38.78 -10.30
C ASN A 204 2.83 39.85 -10.16
N ALA A 205 4.01 39.51 -9.63
CA ALA A 205 5.13 40.44 -9.55
C ALA A 205 5.73 40.79 -10.93
N ARG A 206 5.51 39.97 -11.97
CA ARG A 206 5.96 40.21 -13.36
C ARG A 206 7.43 40.63 -13.42
N LEU A 207 8.29 39.84 -12.77
CA LEU A 207 9.71 40.12 -12.64
C LEU A 207 10.42 40.07 -14.00
N LYS A 208 11.40 40.95 -14.19
CA LYS A 208 12.25 40.95 -15.38
C LYS A 208 13.73 40.81 -14.97
N PRO A 209 14.51 39.97 -15.66
CA PRO A 209 15.95 39.87 -15.42
C PRO A 209 16.63 41.25 -15.50
N ASN A 210 17.59 41.50 -14.62
CA ASN A 210 18.36 42.75 -14.56
C ASN A 210 17.55 44.06 -14.35
N GLU A 211 16.25 44.00 -14.00
CA GLU A 211 15.47 45.24 -13.82
C GLU A 211 15.88 46.04 -12.57
N GLU A 212 16.38 45.35 -11.53
CA GLU A 212 16.77 45.96 -10.25
C GLU A 212 17.92 46.97 -10.44
N GLN A 213 18.90 46.64 -11.28
CA GLN A 213 20.05 47.50 -11.52
C GLN A 213 19.64 48.78 -12.24
N ALA A 214 18.83 48.66 -13.31
CA ALA A 214 18.32 49.82 -14.04
C ALA A 214 17.45 50.74 -13.16
N LEU A 215 16.59 50.15 -12.31
CA LEU A 215 15.76 50.90 -11.38
C LEU A 215 16.57 51.57 -10.26
N SER A 216 17.64 50.95 -9.78
CA SER A 216 18.52 51.54 -8.76
C SER A 216 19.31 52.74 -9.31
N GLU A 217 19.79 52.66 -10.55
CA GLU A 217 20.42 53.78 -11.24
C GLU A 217 19.42 54.92 -11.50
N GLU A 218 18.19 54.59 -11.91
CA GLU A 218 17.11 55.55 -12.10
C GLU A 218 16.71 56.23 -10.77
N HIS A 219 16.56 55.46 -9.70
CA HIS A 219 16.28 55.95 -8.35
C HIS A 219 17.33 56.96 -7.90
N THR A 220 18.61 56.61 -8.02
CA THR A 220 19.72 57.48 -7.59
C THR A 220 19.68 58.82 -8.34
N ARG A 221 19.38 58.80 -9.63
CA ARG A 221 19.25 60.02 -10.44
C ARG A 221 18.07 60.89 -10.00
N LEU A 222 16.91 60.27 -9.77
CA LEU A 222 15.67 60.98 -9.39
C LEU A 222 15.73 61.53 -7.97
N ALA A 223 16.27 60.75 -7.00
CA ALA A 223 16.44 61.18 -5.62
C ALA A 223 17.44 62.34 -5.51
N ASN A 224 18.55 62.29 -6.24
CA ASN A 224 19.49 63.40 -6.29
C ASN A 224 18.84 64.66 -6.89
N ALA A 225 18.00 64.52 -7.92
CA ALA A 225 17.26 65.64 -8.49
C ALA A 225 16.26 66.26 -7.50
N GLU A 226 15.62 65.44 -6.65
CA GLU A 226 14.75 65.91 -5.56
C GLU A 226 15.53 66.71 -4.50
N GLU A 227 16.66 66.18 -4.03
CA GLU A 227 17.49 66.86 -3.04
C GLU A 227 18.05 68.18 -3.61
N LEU A 228 18.51 68.17 -4.85
CA LEU A 228 19.00 69.37 -5.53
C LEU A 228 17.89 70.43 -5.68
N ALA A 229 16.67 70.03 -6.05
CA ALA A 229 15.54 70.94 -6.15
C ALA A 229 15.18 71.52 -4.78
N THR A 230 15.13 70.68 -3.74
CA THR A 230 14.83 71.08 -2.36
C THR A 230 15.84 72.10 -1.84
N TYR A 231 17.15 71.82 -1.96
CA TYR A 231 18.18 72.74 -1.50
C TYR A 231 18.25 74.03 -2.34
N ALA A 232 17.99 73.96 -3.65
CA ALA A 232 17.89 75.15 -4.49
C ALA A 232 16.70 76.03 -4.08
N ASP A 233 15.55 75.44 -3.78
CA ASP A 233 14.36 76.13 -3.27
C ASP A 233 14.61 76.77 -1.89
N GLU A 234 15.23 76.04 -0.97
CA GLU A 234 15.57 76.56 0.36
C GLU A 234 16.53 77.77 0.27
N ALA A 235 17.59 77.64 -0.52
CA ALA A 235 18.57 78.70 -0.71
C ALA A 235 17.98 79.92 -1.43
N HIS A 236 17.23 79.71 -2.51
CA HIS A 236 16.55 80.80 -3.24
C HIS A 236 15.54 81.51 -2.33
N GLY A 237 14.74 80.75 -1.59
CA GLY A 237 13.74 81.27 -0.66
C GLY A 237 14.36 82.14 0.43
N ALA A 238 15.50 81.72 1.00
CA ALA A 238 16.20 82.48 2.04
C ALA A 238 16.79 83.81 1.52
N LEU A 239 17.26 83.84 0.26
CA LEU A 239 17.90 85.02 -0.31
C LEU A 239 16.90 86.05 -0.86
N TYR A 240 15.79 85.59 -1.46
CA TYR A 240 14.90 86.43 -2.27
C TYR A 240 13.43 86.44 -1.81
N GLU A 241 12.89 85.33 -1.28
CA GLU A 241 11.45 85.24 -0.97
C GLU A 241 11.13 85.71 0.46
N SER A 242 10.65 86.96 0.60
CA SER A 242 10.21 87.49 1.88
C SER A 242 8.92 86.83 2.39
N LYS A 243 8.98 86.24 3.58
CA LYS A 243 7.81 85.71 4.31
C LYS A 243 7.35 86.72 5.35
N ARG A 244 6.06 86.69 5.73
CA ARG A 244 5.45 87.67 6.67
C ARG A 244 6.25 87.88 7.97
N ASP A 245 6.89 86.83 8.48
CA ASP A 245 7.65 86.86 9.74
C ASP A 245 9.16 86.70 9.57
N ALA A 246 9.65 86.63 8.33
CA ALA A 246 11.07 86.45 8.01
C ALA A 246 11.42 87.17 6.69
N PRO A 247 11.96 88.41 6.76
CA PRO A 247 12.37 89.13 5.58
C PRO A 247 13.59 88.47 4.94
N ALA A 248 13.60 88.38 3.61
CA ALA A 248 14.68 87.83 2.80
C ALA A 248 15.99 88.58 3.01
N ALA A 249 17.12 87.90 2.80
CA ALA A 249 18.45 88.51 2.99
C ALA A 249 18.61 89.80 2.15
N LEU A 250 18.14 89.80 0.90
CA LEU A 250 18.20 90.98 0.03
C LEU A 250 17.38 92.16 0.56
N ASP A 251 16.21 91.92 1.16
CA ASP A 251 15.39 92.97 1.76
C ASP A 251 16.06 93.58 3.01
N GLN A 252 16.74 92.73 3.80
CA GLN A 252 17.52 93.17 4.96
C GLN A 252 18.76 93.97 4.54
N ILE A 253 19.47 93.53 3.50
CA ILE A 253 20.61 94.26 2.94
C ILE A 253 20.14 95.61 2.36
N ALA A 254 19.01 95.64 1.65
CA ALA A 254 18.43 96.88 1.13
C ALA A 254 18.03 97.86 2.25
N ALA A 255 17.53 97.36 3.38
CA ALA A 255 17.26 98.19 4.56
C ALA A 255 18.54 98.76 5.17
N ALA A 256 19.60 97.94 5.29
CA ALA A 256 20.91 98.38 5.78
C ALA A 256 21.58 99.41 4.84
N LEU A 257 21.46 99.23 3.51
CA LEU A 257 21.91 100.21 2.51
C LEU A 257 21.22 101.56 2.69
N ARG A 258 19.88 101.57 2.86
CA ARG A 258 19.13 102.82 3.14
C ARG A 258 19.65 103.52 4.39
N ALA A 259 19.95 102.78 5.45
CA ALA A 259 20.47 103.33 6.70
C ALA A 259 21.90 103.88 6.56
N LEU A 260 22.80 103.11 5.95
CA LEU A 260 24.18 103.54 5.65
C LEU A 260 24.21 104.78 4.75
N GLY A 261 23.29 104.88 3.78
CA GLY A 261 23.15 106.06 2.93
C GLY A 261 22.72 107.31 3.68
N GLN A 262 21.94 107.18 4.77
CA GLN A 262 21.67 108.32 5.66
C GLN A 262 22.89 108.65 6.54
N LEU A 263 23.60 107.64 7.07
CA LEU A 263 24.80 107.85 7.89
C LEU A 263 25.90 108.57 7.11
N ALA A 264 26.12 108.21 5.84
CA ALA A 264 27.09 108.86 4.96
C ALA A 264 26.87 110.37 4.76
N LYS A 265 25.63 110.86 4.94
CA LYS A 265 25.33 112.31 4.92
C LYS A 265 25.90 113.06 6.12
N PHE A 266 26.08 112.38 7.25
CA PHE A 266 26.60 112.94 8.49
C PHE A 266 28.10 112.68 8.64
N ASP A 267 28.57 111.53 8.18
CA ASP A 267 29.97 111.12 8.31
C ASP A 267 30.44 110.35 7.06
N LYS A 268 31.39 110.97 6.34
CA LYS A 268 31.88 110.47 5.05
C LYS A 268 32.57 109.10 5.14
N GLN A 269 33.05 108.68 6.32
CA GLN A 269 33.67 107.35 6.45
C GLN A 269 32.69 106.22 6.10
N PHE A 270 31.38 106.46 6.18
CA PHE A 270 30.35 105.48 5.81
C PHE A 270 30.08 105.36 4.31
N GLU A 271 30.62 106.24 3.46
CA GLU A 271 30.52 106.11 1.99
C GLU A 271 31.20 104.81 1.50
N GLU A 272 32.34 104.45 2.10
CA GLU A 272 33.09 103.23 1.75
C GLU A 272 32.34 101.95 2.18
N TYR A 273 31.73 101.97 3.36
CA TYR A 273 30.89 100.85 3.83
C TYR A 273 29.59 100.72 3.01
N HIS A 274 28.96 101.83 2.63
CA HIS A 274 27.80 101.82 1.75
C HIS A 274 28.14 101.24 0.37
N LYS A 275 29.27 101.65 -0.21
CA LYS A 275 29.77 101.10 -1.47
C LYS A 275 30.05 99.60 -1.36
N SER A 276 30.74 99.17 -0.30
CA SER A 276 31.04 97.76 -0.05
C SER A 276 29.77 96.90 0.08
N LEU A 277 28.76 97.40 0.81
CA LEU A 277 27.48 96.69 0.95
C LEU A 277 26.67 96.70 -0.36
N THR A 278 26.81 97.72 -1.21
CA THR A 278 26.15 97.78 -2.52
C THR A 278 26.73 96.71 -3.45
N GLU A 279 28.05 96.54 -3.45
CA GLU A 279 28.72 95.47 -4.19
C GLU A 279 28.30 94.09 -3.66
N ALA A 280 28.24 93.90 -2.34
CA ALA A 280 27.74 92.65 -1.74
C ALA A 280 26.28 92.36 -2.09
N ASN A 281 25.39 93.37 -2.11
CA ASN A 281 23.99 93.20 -2.50
C ASN A 281 23.86 92.68 -3.93
N ALA A 282 24.63 93.24 -4.86
CA ALA A 282 24.63 92.80 -6.26
C ALA A 282 25.11 91.35 -6.41
N VAL A 283 26.11 90.93 -5.63
CA VAL A 283 26.58 89.53 -5.60
C VAL A 283 25.50 88.59 -5.08
N VAL A 284 24.81 88.96 -3.99
CA VAL A 284 23.71 88.13 -3.44
C VAL A 284 22.53 88.03 -4.41
N GLU A 285 22.21 89.11 -5.12
CA GLU A 285 21.14 89.14 -6.13
C GLU A 285 21.45 88.23 -7.32
N GLU A 286 22.71 88.21 -7.77
CA GLU A 286 23.15 87.31 -8.84
C GLU A 286 23.14 85.83 -8.40
N VAL A 287 23.54 85.53 -7.16
CA VAL A 287 23.43 84.17 -6.60
C VAL A 287 21.98 83.72 -6.53
N ALA A 288 21.05 84.59 -6.09
CA ALA A 288 19.63 84.28 -6.07
C ALA A 288 19.09 84.01 -7.48
N ARG A 289 19.46 84.82 -8.48
CA ARG A 289 19.07 84.58 -9.88
C ARG A 289 19.61 83.24 -10.40
N THR A 290 20.89 82.96 -10.13
CA THR A 290 21.53 81.71 -10.54
C THR A 290 20.83 80.50 -9.94
N LEU A 291 20.44 80.56 -8.66
CA LEU A 291 19.70 79.48 -7.98
C LEU A 291 18.31 79.27 -8.58
N ARG A 292 17.64 80.35 -8.99
CA ARG A 292 16.35 80.26 -9.70
C ARG A 292 16.49 79.58 -11.05
N ASP A 293 17.46 80.01 -11.86
CA ASP A 293 17.70 79.44 -13.19
C ASP A 293 18.12 77.96 -13.08
N TYR A 294 18.95 77.65 -12.09
CA TYR A 294 19.34 76.28 -11.75
C TYR A 294 18.12 75.42 -11.40
N ARG A 295 17.22 75.92 -10.53
CA ARG A 295 15.98 75.25 -10.15
C ARG A 295 15.08 74.98 -11.36
N GLU A 296 14.89 75.97 -12.23
CA GLU A 296 14.06 75.83 -13.43
C GLU A 296 14.62 74.78 -14.42
N ALA A 297 15.92 74.47 -14.34
CA ALA A 297 16.58 73.44 -15.14
C ALA A 297 16.51 72.02 -14.55
N ILE A 298 16.10 71.84 -13.29
CA ILE A 298 16.02 70.51 -12.67
C ILE A 298 14.78 69.77 -13.15
N GLU A 299 14.98 68.66 -13.87
CA GLU A 299 13.91 67.73 -14.22
C GLU A 299 13.53 66.82 -13.03
N PHE A 300 12.70 67.35 -12.12
CA PHE A 300 12.17 66.60 -10.98
C PHE A 300 10.84 65.90 -11.32
N ASN A 301 10.77 64.57 -11.16
CA ASN A 301 9.56 63.78 -11.39
C ASN A 301 9.18 62.93 -10.17
N PRO A 302 8.45 63.50 -9.19
CA PRO A 302 8.11 62.82 -7.93
C PRO A 302 7.24 61.58 -8.14
N ARG A 303 6.34 61.61 -9.15
CA ARG A 303 5.49 60.45 -9.47
C ARG A 303 6.32 59.28 -9.97
N ARG A 304 7.37 59.54 -10.75
CA ARG A 304 8.26 58.49 -11.25
C ARG A 304 9.15 57.95 -10.14
N LEU A 305 9.66 58.80 -9.25
CA LEU A 305 10.45 58.38 -8.10
C LEU A 305 9.67 57.39 -7.23
N GLN A 306 8.43 57.73 -6.84
CA GLN A 306 7.58 56.83 -6.06
C GLN A 306 7.33 55.49 -6.77
N GLN A 307 7.07 55.49 -8.08
CA GLN A 307 6.89 54.24 -8.84
C GLN A 307 8.14 53.35 -8.82
N VAL A 308 9.33 53.96 -8.88
CA VAL A 308 10.61 53.24 -8.82
C VAL A 308 10.82 52.68 -7.42
N GLU A 309 10.56 53.46 -6.37
CA GLU A 309 10.64 53.01 -4.97
C GLU A 309 9.69 51.84 -4.68
N ASP A 310 8.40 51.97 -5.05
CA ASP A 310 7.40 50.91 -4.89
C ASP A 310 7.83 49.62 -5.61
N ARG A 311 8.40 49.77 -6.82
CA ARG A 311 8.91 48.62 -7.59
C ARG A 311 10.12 47.99 -6.91
N LEU A 312 11.09 48.77 -6.43
CA LEU A 312 12.25 48.27 -5.70
C LEU A 312 11.85 47.57 -4.40
N GLU A 313 10.85 48.08 -3.68
CA GLU A 313 10.33 47.44 -2.47
C GLU A 313 9.67 46.09 -2.78
N LEU A 314 8.88 46.01 -3.87
CA LEU A 314 8.32 44.75 -4.36
C LEU A 314 9.42 43.74 -4.68
N LEU A 315 10.48 44.14 -5.40
CA LEU A 315 11.63 43.28 -5.71
C LEU A 315 12.30 42.77 -4.44
N LYS A 316 12.53 43.64 -3.45
CA LYS A 316 13.12 43.28 -2.17
C LYS A 316 12.26 42.27 -1.41
N LYS A 317 10.92 42.45 -1.41
CA LYS A 317 9.98 41.50 -0.80
C LYS A 317 10.01 40.14 -1.48
N MET A 318 10.06 40.10 -2.81
CA MET A 318 10.15 38.85 -3.58
C MET A 318 11.48 38.14 -3.32
N LYS A 319 12.60 38.87 -3.32
CA LYS A 319 13.92 38.32 -3.01
C LYS A 319 13.96 37.70 -1.61
N ARG A 320 13.43 38.41 -0.61
CA ARG A 320 13.36 37.88 0.78
C ARG A 320 12.57 36.58 0.89
N LYS A 321 11.56 36.36 0.05
CA LYS A 321 10.69 35.18 0.10
C LYS A 321 11.22 34.01 -0.73
N TYR A 322 11.82 34.27 -1.89
CA TYR A 322 12.00 33.27 -2.95
C TYR A 322 13.43 33.14 -3.49
N GLY A 323 14.34 34.07 -3.18
CA GLY A 323 15.74 33.95 -3.65
C GLY A 323 16.57 35.22 -3.50
N GLU A 324 17.90 35.09 -3.44
CA GLU A 324 18.79 36.24 -3.18
C GLU A 324 18.86 37.24 -4.33
N THR A 325 18.49 36.86 -5.55
CA THR A 325 18.47 37.70 -6.76
C THR A 325 17.14 37.56 -7.52
N VAL A 326 16.83 38.50 -8.41
CA VAL A 326 15.61 38.44 -9.23
C VAL A 326 15.60 37.18 -10.10
N GLU A 327 16.76 36.81 -10.64
CA GLU A 327 16.95 35.59 -11.43
C GLU A 327 16.69 34.33 -10.60
N ALA A 328 17.12 34.31 -9.33
CA ALA A 328 16.85 33.20 -8.42
C ALA A 328 15.35 33.06 -8.13
N VAL A 329 14.62 34.18 -7.98
CA VAL A 329 13.16 34.15 -7.81
C VAL A 329 12.45 33.61 -9.05
N ILE A 330 12.89 33.99 -10.25
CA ILE A 330 12.34 33.48 -11.51
C ILE A 330 12.59 31.97 -11.62
N ALA A 331 13.83 31.53 -11.38
CA ALA A 331 14.20 30.11 -11.40
C ALA A 331 13.42 29.29 -10.36
N PHE A 332 13.16 29.86 -9.17
CA PHE A 332 12.29 29.24 -8.16
C PHE A 332 10.87 29.05 -8.71
N GLY A 333 10.31 30.06 -9.39
CA GLY A 333 9.00 29.96 -10.04
C GLY A 333 8.95 28.85 -11.10
N GLU A 334 9.96 28.75 -11.96
CA GLU A 334 10.04 27.68 -12.97
C GLU A 334 10.12 26.29 -12.34
N ALA A 335 10.93 26.13 -11.29
CA ALA A 335 11.03 24.87 -10.56
C ALA A 335 9.71 24.49 -9.86
N ALA A 336 9.03 25.47 -9.25
CA ALA A 336 7.73 25.29 -8.63
C ALA A 336 6.65 24.86 -9.64
N GLU A 337 6.68 25.41 -10.85
CA GLU A 337 5.76 25.03 -11.94
C GLU A 337 6.00 23.59 -12.42
N GLN A 338 7.26 23.20 -12.58
CA GLN A 338 7.61 21.82 -12.94
C GLN A 338 7.17 20.83 -11.86
N GLU A 339 7.40 21.15 -10.58
CA GLU A 339 6.97 20.32 -9.45
C GLU A 339 5.44 20.19 -9.41
N LEU A 340 4.72 21.30 -9.61
CA LEU A 340 3.26 21.31 -9.62
C LEU A 340 2.70 20.40 -10.72
N ASN A 341 3.23 20.50 -11.95
CA ASN A 341 2.80 19.67 -13.07
C ASN A 341 3.02 18.16 -12.79
N GLN A 342 4.15 17.79 -12.17
CA GLN A 342 4.42 16.40 -11.80
C GLN A 342 3.40 15.87 -10.78
N ILE A 343 3.01 16.68 -9.80
CA ILE A 343 2.02 16.29 -8.78
C ILE A 343 0.61 16.19 -9.38
N GLU A 344 0.23 17.13 -10.25
CA GLU A 344 -1.07 17.12 -10.93
C GLU A 344 -1.22 15.90 -11.85
N HIS A 345 -0.21 15.55 -12.65
CA HIS A 345 -0.21 14.31 -13.44
C HIS A 345 -0.37 13.04 -12.59
N GLY A 346 0.24 13.02 -11.39
CA GLY A 346 0.04 11.92 -10.44
C GLY A 346 -1.42 11.78 -9.97
N SER A 347 -2.15 12.89 -9.91
CA SER A 347 -3.56 12.91 -9.49
C SER A 347 -4.50 12.47 -10.61
N GLU A 348 -4.22 12.87 -11.85
CA GLU A 348 -4.90 12.38 -13.05
C GLU A 348 -4.76 10.86 -13.19
N LEU A 349 -3.54 10.35 -12.99
CA LEU A 349 -3.26 8.92 -13.04
C LEU A 349 -4.10 8.13 -12.01
N VAL A 350 -4.26 8.66 -10.79
CA VAL A 350 -5.10 8.02 -9.76
C VAL A 350 -6.57 7.98 -10.19
N ALA A 351 -7.09 9.08 -10.77
CA ALA A 351 -8.46 9.13 -11.24
C ALA A 351 -8.72 8.09 -12.35
N ASP A 352 -7.76 7.88 -13.24
CA ASP A 352 -7.88 6.88 -14.29
C ASP A 352 -7.75 5.44 -13.77
N LEU A 353 -6.85 5.19 -12.81
CA LEU A 353 -6.77 3.90 -12.11
C LEU A 353 -8.06 3.56 -11.36
N GLN A 354 -8.71 4.54 -10.74
CA GLN A 354 -10.01 4.35 -10.07
C GLN A 354 -11.14 4.00 -11.07
N LYS A 355 -11.14 4.60 -12.27
CA LYS A 355 -12.08 4.21 -13.33
C LYS A 355 -11.83 2.78 -13.80
N GLN A 356 -10.56 2.38 -13.95
CA GLN A 356 -10.19 1.00 -14.29
C GLN A 356 -10.62 0.01 -13.19
N GLU A 357 -10.41 0.34 -11.92
CA GLU A 357 -10.89 -0.44 -10.78
C GLU A 357 -12.40 -0.67 -10.84
N ALA A 358 -13.18 0.40 -11.05
CA ALA A 358 -14.63 0.31 -11.14
C ALA A 358 -15.10 -0.55 -12.33
N GLY A 359 -14.39 -0.49 -13.46
CA GLY A 359 -14.61 -1.38 -14.61
C GLY A 359 -14.35 -2.84 -14.26
N LEU A 360 -13.19 -3.12 -13.67
CA LEU A 360 -12.78 -4.46 -13.26
C LEU A 360 -13.76 -5.09 -12.27
N LEU A 361 -14.24 -4.33 -11.27
CA LEU A 361 -15.22 -4.82 -10.30
C LEU A 361 -16.51 -5.28 -10.96
N LYS A 362 -17.00 -4.57 -11.98
CA LYS A 362 -18.20 -4.99 -12.74
C LYS A 362 -17.96 -6.31 -13.48
N GLU A 363 -16.79 -6.47 -14.07
CA GLU A 363 -16.42 -7.71 -14.77
C GLU A 363 -16.23 -8.88 -13.81
N ILE A 364 -15.55 -8.67 -12.69
CA ILE A 364 -15.38 -9.68 -11.63
C ILE A 364 -16.75 -10.12 -11.12
N ASN A 365 -17.64 -9.19 -10.79
CA ASN A 365 -18.99 -9.51 -10.32
C ASN A 365 -19.79 -10.33 -11.34
N LYS A 366 -19.66 -10.02 -12.64
CA LYS A 366 -20.31 -10.78 -13.70
C LYS A 366 -19.81 -12.23 -13.76
N VAL A 367 -18.49 -12.44 -13.75
CA VAL A 367 -17.90 -13.79 -13.85
C VAL A 367 -18.09 -14.57 -12.54
N ALA A 368 -17.93 -13.92 -11.38
CA ALA A 368 -18.14 -14.53 -10.08
C ALA A 368 -19.61 -14.91 -9.84
N SER A 369 -20.57 -14.12 -10.35
CA SER A 369 -21.99 -14.48 -10.30
C SER A 369 -22.30 -15.73 -11.11
N ASP A 370 -21.71 -15.89 -12.30
CA ASP A 370 -21.83 -17.14 -13.08
C ASP A 370 -21.24 -18.34 -12.33
N LEU A 371 -20.06 -18.15 -11.71
CA LEU A 371 -19.42 -19.17 -10.89
C LEU A 371 -20.30 -19.59 -9.70
N SER A 372 -20.84 -18.62 -8.95
CA SER A 372 -21.73 -18.87 -7.81
C SER A 372 -23.00 -19.61 -8.22
N LYS A 373 -23.62 -19.25 -9.35
CA LYS A 373 -24.80 -19.94 -9.88
C LYS A 373 -24.50 -21.41 -10.21
N LYS A 374 -23.37 -21.67 -10.87
CA LYS A 374 -22.95 -23.05 -11.19
C LYS A 374 -22.62 -23.85 -9.95
N ARG A 375 -21.98 -23.24 -8.95
CA ARG A 375 -21.72 -23.86 -7.65
C ARG A 375 -23.00 -24.26 -6.94
N LYS A 376 -24.01 -23.39 -6.89
CA LYS A 376 -25.30 -23.69 -6.26
C LYS A 376 -26.01 -24.85 -6.96
N ALA A 377 -26.03 -24.86 -8.29
CA ALA A 377 -26.58 -25.98 -9.05
C ALA A 377 -25.84 -27.29 -8.77
N ALA A 378 -24.51 -27.26 -8.71
CA ALA A 378 -23.71 -28.44 -8.38
C ALA A 378 -23.87 -28.88 -6.92
N ALA A 379 -24.06 -27.95 -5.99
CA ALA A 379 -24.33 -28.24 -4.59
C ALA A 379 -25.63 -29.03 -4.42
N ASP A 380 -26.67 -28.70 -5.18
CA ASP A 380 -27.94 -29.44 -5.15
C ASP A 380 -27.76 -30.89 -5.68
N VAL A 381 -26.94 -31.09 -6.71
CA VAL A 381 -26.61 -32.41 -7.25
C VAL A 381 -25.78 -33.21 -6.25
N LEU A 382 -24.74 -32.59 -5.69
CA LEU A 382 -23.88 -33.19 -4.66
C LEU A 382 -24.70 -33.61 -3.45
N ALA A 383 -25.60 -32.74 -2.96
CA ALA A 383 -26.43 -33.01 -1.80
C ALA A 383 -27.33 -34.23 -2.01
N LYS A 384 -28.03 -34.30 -3.14
CA LYS A 384 -28.86 -35.48 -3.48
C LYS A 384 -28.05 -36.76 -3.59
N GLY A 385 -26.88 -36.69 -4.21
CA GLY A 385 -25.98 -37.84 -4.33
C GLY A 385 -25.51 -38.35 -2.95
N VAL A 386 -25.13 -37.42 -2.06
CA VAL A 386 -24.67 -37.76 -0.71
C VAL A 386 -25.82 -38.33 0.13
N GLU A 387 -27.01 -37.75 0.06
CA GLU A 387 -28.19 -38.26 0.77
C GLU A 387 -28.58 -39.67 0.31
N GLN A 388 -28.47 -39.95 -1.00
CA GLN A 388 -28.72 -41.29 -1.54
C GLN A 388 -27.71 -42.33 -1.01
N GLU A 389 -26.41 -42.01 -1.03
CA GLU A 389 -25.39 -42.92 -0.47
C GLU A 389 -25.56 -43.11 1.04
N LEU A 390 -25.93 -42.06 1.78
CA LEU A 390 -26.22 -42.15 3.22
C LEU A 390 -27.42 -43.06 3.53
N GLN A 391 -28.43 -43.06 2.66
CA GLN A 391 -29.57 -43.96 2.77
C GLN A 391 -29.13 -45.44 2.67
N ASP A 392 -28.28 -45.76 1.69
CA ASP A 392 -27.72 -47.11 1.52
C ASP A 392 -26.83 -47.53 2.71
N LEU A 393 -26.21 -46.56 3.38
CA LEU A 393 -25.41 -46.74 4.59
C LEU A 393 -26.25 -46.77 5.89
N ARG A 394 -27.56 -47.04 5.79
CA ARG A 394 -28.51 -47.11 6.93
C ARG A 394 -28.63 -45.82 7.74
N MET A 395 -28.41 -44.66 7.12
CA MET A 395 -28.66 -43.35 7.72
C MET A 395 -29.90 -42.71 7.07
N SER A 396 -31.00 -43.46 7.02
CA SER A 396 -32.28 -42.99 6.47
C SER A 396 -32.82 -41.83 7.31
N GLY A 397 -32.84 -40.62 6.74
CA GLY A 397 -33.23 -39.39 7.44
C GLY A 397 -32.10 -38.37 7.59
N ALA A 398 -30.87 -38.73 7.21
CA ALA A 398 -29.78 -37.78 7.13
C ALA A 398 -30.02 -36.77 6.00
N LYS A 399 -29.77 -35.48 6.26
CA LYS A 399 -29.82 -34.41 5.26
C LYS A 399 -28.46 -33.76 5.10
N PHE A 400 -28.06 -33.50 3.87
CA PHE A 400 -26.82 -32.80 3.55
C PHE A 400 -27.13 -31.51 2.80
N THR A 401 -26.46 -30.42 3.14
CA THR A 401 -26.56 -29.18 2.36
C THR A 401 -25.22 -28.46 2.32
N VAL A 402 -25.09 -27.56 1.36
CA VAL A 402 -23.95 -26.68 1.20
C VAL A 402 -24.41 -25.26 1.53
N ASP A 403 -23.85 -24.69 2.59
CA ASP A 403 -24.09 -23.29 2.96
C ASP A 403 -23.23 -22.35 2.12
N PHE A 404 -23.83 -21.23 1.72
CA PHE A 404 -23.19 -20.21 0.90
C PHE A 404 -23.29 -18.86 1.60
N GLN A 405 -22.15 -18.31 2.00
CA GLN A 405 -22.06 -16.96 2.55
C GLN A 405 -21.37 -16.03 1.56
N PRO A 406 -21.89 -14.81 1.34
CA PRO A 406 -21.22 -13.84 0.47
C PRO A 406 -19.91 -13.37 1.11
N GLN A 407 -18.90 -13.16 0.27
CA GLN A 407 -17.63 -12.55 0.67
C GLN A 407 -17.15 -11.55 -0.38
N GLU A 408 -16.21 -10.69 0.00
CA GLU A 408 -15.46 -9.86 -0.95
C GLU A 408 -14.79 -10.74 -2.01
N PRO A 409 -14.75 -10.31 -3.29
CA PRO A 409 -14.14 -11.11 -4.35
C PRO A 409 -12.67 -11.45 -4.04
N ASP A 410 -12.38 -12.74 -3.99
CA ASP A 410 -11.02 -13.27 -3.89
C ASP A 410 -10.67 -14.15 -5.10
N ALA A 411 -9.49 -14.77 -5.08
CA ALA A 411 -9.04 -15.62 -6.18
C ALA A 411 -9.94 -16.86 -6.41
N THR A 412 -10.84 -17.17 -5.48
CA THR A 412 -11.79 -18.28 -5.52
C THR A 412 -13.21 -17.82 -5.83
N GLY A 413 -13.50 -16.52 -5.79
CA GLY A 413 -14.79 -15.93 -6.09
C GLY A 413 -15.41 -15.18 -4.91
N THR A 414 -16.74 -15.09 -4.92
CA THR A 414 -17.54 -14.32 -3.94
C THR A 414 -18.31 -15.21 -2.97
N ASP A 415 -18.09 -16.53 -3.02
CA ASP A 415 -18.77 -17.49 -2.17
C ASP A 415 -17.79 -18.05 -1.13
N LYS A 416 -18.19 -17.99 0.13
CA LYS A 416 -17.63 -18.81 1.19
C LYS A 416 -18.55 -20.01 1.40
N ILE A 417 -17.96 -21.21 1.33
CA ILE A 417 -18.70 -22.47 1.27
C ILE A 417 -18.43 -23.30 2.53
N GLU A 418 -19.48 -23.89 3.09
CA GLU A 418 -19.37 -24.83 4.21
C GLU A 418 -20.38 -25.98 4.05
N PHE A 419 -19.93 -27.22 4.26
CA PHE A 419 -20.80 -28.40 4.24
C PHE A 419 -21.48 -28.60 5.58
N LEU A 420 -22.81 -28.73 5.55
CA LEU A 420 -23.66 -28.94 6.71
C LEU A 420 -24.38 -30.29 6.62
N ILE A 421 -24.58 -30.92 7.77
CA ILE A 421 -25.32 -32.17 7.89
C ILE A 421 -26.30 -32.15 9.07
N ALA A 422 -27.45 -32.80 8.87
CA ALA A 422 -28.31 -33.26 9.94
C ALA A 422 -28.31 -34.80 9.90
N PRO A 423 -27.66 -35.52 10.83
CA PRO A 423 -27.53 -36.97 10.74
C PRO A 423 -28.85 -37.72 10.98
N ASN A 424 -29.76 -37.13 11.78
CA ASN A 424 -31.08 -37.67 12.07
C ASN A 424 -32.18 -36.62 11.84
N LEU A 425 -33.39 -37.11 11.58
CA LEU A 425 -34.58 -36.27 11.41
C LEU A 425 -34.86 -35.48 12.70
N GLY A 426 -34.79 -34.15 12.63
CA GLY A 426 -35.10 -33.25 13.76
C GLY A 426 -33.89 -32.67 14.53
N GLU A 427 -32.66 -33.11 14.25
CA GLU A 427 -31.46 -32.59 14.95
C GLU A 427 -30.92 -31.25 14.41
N GLY A 428 -31.51 -30.74 13.32
CA GLY A 428 -31.09 -29.50 12.66
C GLY A 428 -29.76 -29.65 11.89
N LEU A 429 -29.51 -28.72 10.96
CA LEU A 429 -28.26 -28.69 10.19
C LEU A 429 -27.12 -28.17 11.05
N LYS A 430 -25.99 -28.89 11.07
CA LYS A 430 -24.78 -28.51 11.80
C LYS A 430 -23.56 -28.62 10.89
N PRO A 431 -22.50 -27.83 11.14
CA PRO A 431 -21.22 -28.01 10.46
C PRO A 431 -20.72 -29.44 10.56
N LEU A 432 -20.17 -29.96 9.45
CA LEU A 432 -19.61 -31.30 9.35
C LEU A 432 -18.61 -31.62 10.48
N VAL A 433 -17.85 -30.61 10.89
CA VAL A 433 -16.82 -30.67 11.95
C VAL A 433 -17.41 -30.95 13.34
N LYS A 434 -18.71 -30.74 13.54
CA LYS A 434 -19.38 -30.85 14.85
C LYS A 434 -20.20 -32.13 15.02
N VAL A 435 -20.06 -33.10 14.12
CA VAL A 435 -20.77 -34.39 14.21
C VAL A 435 -20.16 -35.24 15.33
N ALA A 436 -20.99 -35.65 16.30
CA ALA A 436 -20.55 -36.19 17.58
C ALA A 436 -20.23 -37.70 17.60
N SER A 437 -20.65 -38.48 16.58
CA SER A 437 -20.51 -39.94 16.55
C SER A 437 -19.50 -40.39 15.48
N GLY A 438 -18.40 -41.01 15.89
CA GLY A 438 -17.34 -41.48 14.97
C GLY A 438 -17.83 -42.46 13.90
N GLY A 439 -18.87 -43.25 14.20
CA GLY A 439 -19.48 -44.16 13.22
C GLY A 439 -20.32 -43.45 12.15
N GLU A 440 -20.98 -42.34 12.51
CA GLU A 440 -21.74 -41.51 11.57
C GLU A 440 -20.79 -40.71 10.68
N THR A 441 -19.74 -40.15 11.27
CA THR A 441 -18.68 -39.45 10.52
C THR A 441 -18.03 -40.37 9.50
N ALA A 442 -17.69 -41.62 9.86
CA ALA A 442 -17.09 -42.56 8.92
C ALA A 442 -18.00 -42.89 7.72
N ARG A 443 -19.30 -43.14 7.95
CA ARG A 443 -20.28 -43.40 6.88
C ARG A 443 -20.47 -42.19 5.98
N LEU A 444 -20.54 -41.00 6.57
CA LEU A 444 -20.66 -39.75 5.85
C LEU A 444 -19.44 -39.45 4.96
N MET A 445 -18.24 -39.67 5.48
CA MET A 445 -17.01 -39.50 4.71
C MET A 445 -16.96 -40.48 3.54
N LEU A 446 -17.39 -41.72 3.75
CA LEU A 446 -17.50 -42.71 2.68
C LEU A 446 -18.49 -42.27 1.60
N ALA A 447 -19.68 -41.81 1.98
CA ALA A 447 -20.70 -41.29 1.06
C ALA A 447 -20.17 -40.09 0.26
N LEU A 448 -19.59 -39.09 0.93
CA LEU A 448 -19.00 -37.92 0.28
C LEU A 448 -17.89 -38.32 -0.70
N LYS A 449 -16.97 -39.20 -0.30
CA LYS A 449 -15.87 -39.64 -1.16
C LYS A 449 -16.39 -40.43 -2.36
N ALA A 450 -17.41 -41.26 -2.19
CA ALA A 450 -18.04 -42.00 -3.28
C ALA A 450 -18.65 -41.05 -4.32
N VAL A 451 -19.44 -40.07 -3.88
CA VAL A 451 -20.09 -39.09 -4.79
C VAL A 451 -19.06 -38.19 -5.48
N LEU A 452 -18.11 -37.63 -4.71
CA LEU A 452 -17.04 -36.78 -5.24
C LEU A 452 -16.14 -37.52 -6.24
N SER A 453 -16.01 -38.85 -6.12
CA SER A 453 -15.20 -39.67 -7.03
C SER A 453 -15.95 -40.08 -8.32
N ARG A 454 -17.29 -40.10 -8.31
CA ARG A 454 -18.11 -40.58 -9.45
C ARG A 454 -18.23 -39.56 -10.59
N GLU A 455 -18.31 -38.26 -10.29
CA GLU A 455 -18.48 -37.23 -11.35
C GLU A 455 -17.17 -36.61 -11.83
N GLY A 456 -16.06 -36.80 -11.12
CA GLY A 456 -14.71 -36.42 -11.59
C GLY A 456 -14.25 -37.16 -12.87
N THR A 457 -14.99 -38.18 -13.31
CA THR A 457 -14.76 -38.95 -14.53
C THR A 457 -15.54 -38.49 -15.76
N HIS A 458 -16.54 -37.61 -15.63
CA HIS A 458 -17.36 -37.15 -16.77
C HIS A 458 -16.84 -35.87 -17.46
N ALA A 459 -15.76 -35.27 -16.98
CA ALA A 459 -15.15 -34.07 -17.56
C ALA A 459 -13.96 -34.35 -18.50
N ARG A 460 -13.97 -35.47 -19.24
CA ARG A 460 -13.04 -35.68 -20.37
C ARG A 460 -13.83 -36.14 -21.59
N PRO A 461 -14.02 -35.29 -22.62
CA PRO A 461 -14.41 -35.80 -23.91
C PRO A 461 -13.25 -36.63 -24.49
N HIS A 462 -13.62 -37.66 -25.25
CA HIS A 462 -12.71 -38.45 -26.08
C HIS A 462 -11.89 -37.58 -27.03
#